data_AF-A0A7S2FHJ4-F1
#
_entry.id   AF-A0A7S2FHJ4-F1
#
_cell.length_a   1.000
_cell.length_b   1.000
_cell.length_c   1.000
_cell.angle_alpha   90.00
_cell.angle_beta   90.00
_cell.angle_gamma   90.00
#
_symmetry.space_group_name_H-M   'P 1'
#
loop_
_entity.id
_entity.type
_entity.pdbx_description
1 polymer ?
#
loop_
_entity_poly.entity_id
_entity_poly.type
_entity_poly.pdbx_seq_one_letter_code
_entity_poly.pdbx_strand_id
1 'polypeptide(L)'
;HLDEVLKKLPEYRDLERQAAEFGDGGATPNAARERQELDRRIRSEEDQIRHHMSHAEAHLQAMEMTAAERATAAPYLLPEMCHRVAAMLNYFLAHLVGPQRKKLKVSDPTKVGFNPKSLLRVITSIIIRLDAVSSDNVLAAGAVADQRSYSEGLYPACSELLRQTGIMSEIEVVQLEAFAERCRVIHSETVEDEELMGDIPDDFTDPIMATLMRDPVILPASRAVLDRPTIARHLLTDPFDPFNRQPLKLEDLIPATELKERIDAWVAEKKKK
;
A
#
# COMPACT_ATOMS: atom_id res chain seq x y z
N HIS A 1 5.11 -11.59 3.23
CA HIS A 1 5.78 -11.85 4.51
C HIS A 1 5.29 -10.90 5.61
N LEU A 2 5.54 -9.59 5.55
CA LEU A 2 5.08 -8.68 6.61
C LEU A 2 3.54 -8.68 6.77
N ASP A 3 2.81 -8.73 5.65
CA ASP A 3 1.34 -8.85 5.67
C ASP A 3 0.86 -10.10 6.43
N GLU A 4 1.51 -11.24 6.22
CA GLU A 4 1.21 -12.49 6.96
C GLU A 4 1.43 -12.32 8.46
N VAL A 5 2.48 -11.59 8.87
CA VAL A 5 2.72 -11.31 10.29
C VAL A 5 1.61 -10.44 10.87
N LEU A 6 1.21 -9.38 10.16
CA LEU A 6 0.15 -8.48 10.63
C LEU A 6 -1.21 -9.20 10.77
N LYS A 7 -1.47 -10.21 9.94
CA LYS A 7 -2.66 -11.06 10.01
C LYS A 7 -2.59 -12.09 11.15
N LYS A 8 -1.41 -12.69 11.38
CA LYS A 8 -1.21 -13.74 12.40
C LYS A 8 -1.08 -13.22 13.82
N LEU A 9 -0.54 -12.01 14.04
CA LEU A 9 -0.37 -11.45 15.40
C LEU A 9 -1.68 -11.38 16.21
N PRO A 10 -2.82 -10.94 15.64
CA PRO A 10 -4.12 -11.00 16.33
C PRO A 10 -4.54 -12.42 16.71
N GLU A 11 -4.37 -13.38 15.80
CA GLU A 11 -4.71 -14.80 16.02
C GLU A 11 -3.84 -15.40 17.14
N TYR A 12 -2.54 -15.14 17.09
CA TYR A 12 -1.59 -15.55 18.11
C TYR A 12 -1.94 -14.98 19.49
N ARG A 13 -2.28 -13.69 19.56
CA ARG A 13 -2.74 -13.06 20.80
C ARG A 13 -4.01 -13.69 21.36
N ASP A 14 -4.94 -14.09 20.49
CA ASP A 14 -6.16 -14.77 20.91
C ASP A 14 -5.87 -16.18 21.46
N LEU A 15 -4.88 -16.89 20.92
CA LEU A 15 -4.37 -18.15 21.48
C LEU A 15 -3.68 -17.93 22.84
N GLU A 16 -2.85 -16.89 22.97
CA GLU A 16 -2.23 -16.53 24.27
C GLU A 16 -3.30 -16.25 25.34
N ARG A 17 -4.37 -15.53 24.97
CA ARG A 17 -5.49 -15.24 25.88
C ARG A 17 -6.21 -16.51 26.30
N GLN A 18 -6.53 -17.40 25.36
CA GLN A 18 -7.15 -18.69 25.68
C GLN A 18 -6.26 -19.50 26.64
N ALA A 19 -4.95 -19.52 26.41
CA ALA A 19 -4.02 -20.22 27.29
C ALA A 19 -3.97 -19.60 28.69
N ALA A 20 -4.08 -18.27 28.82
CA ALA A 20 -4.15 -17.62 30.13
C ALA A 20 -5.44 -17.98 30.90
N GLU A 21 -6.56 -18.18 30.21
CA GLU A 21 -7.86 -18.54 30.81
C GLU A 21 -7.87 -19.94 31.44
N PHE A 22 -7.05 -20.89 30.93
CA PHE A 22 -6.91 -22.22 31.53
C PHE A 22 -6.21 -22.20 32.91
N GLY A 23 -5.50 -21.12 33.27
CA GLY A 23 -4.79 -20.98 34.55
C GLY A 23 -3.75 -22.08 34.84
N ASP A 24 -3.14 -22.04 36.03
CA ASP A 24 -2.22 -23.07 36.55
C ASP A 24 -2.98 -24.31 37.12
N GLY A 25 -4.31 -24.27 37.08
CA GLY A 25 -5.22 -25.18 37.79
C GLY A 25 -5.99 -26.14 36.88
N GLY A 26 -5.29 -27.03 36.18
CA GLY A 26 -5.91 -28.13 35.46
C GLY A 26 -6.31 -29.28 36.39
N ALA A 27 -7.51 -29.24 36.99
CA ALA A 27 -7.97 -30.29 37.90
C ALA A 27 -8.40 -31.61 37.21
N THR A 28 -8.42 -31.68 35.87
CA THR A 28 -8.84 -32.89 35.13
C THR A 28 -7.88 -33.28 33.98
N PRO A 29 -7.75 -34.58 33.65
CA PRO A 29 -6.91 -35.05 32.54
C PRO A 29 -7.30 -34.49 31.16
N ASN A 30 -8.56 -34.14 30.94
CA ASN A 30 -9.01 -33.54 29.68
C ASN A 30 -8.52 -32.10 29.52
N ALA A 31 -8.61 -31.29 30.58
CA ALA A 31 -8.10 -29.92 30.57
C ALA A 31 -6.57 -29.88 30.34
N ALA A 32 -5.83 -30.87 30.87
CA ALA A 32 -4.40 -31.00 30.62
C ALA A 32 -4.07 -31.32 29.14
N ARG A 33 -4.88 -32.14 28.47
CA ARG A 33 -4.72 -32.45 27.04
C ARG A 33 -5.04 -31.25 26.16
N GLU A 34 -6.15 -30.57 26.42
CA GLU A 34 -6.53 -29.35 25.70
C GLU A 34 -5.46 -28.26 25.84
N ARG A 35 -4.89 -28.11 27.06
CA ARG A 35 -3.77 -27.19 27.28
C ARG A 35 -2.53 -27.57 26.48
N GLN A 36 -2.18 -28.86 26.45
CA GLN A 36 -1.04 -29.32 25.67
C GLN A 36 -1.22 -29.09 24.16
N GLU A 37 -2.42 -29.30 23.63
CA GLU A 37 -2.74 -29.01 22.23
C GLU A 37 -2.66 -27.51 21.92
N LEU A 38 -3.17 -26.67 22.82
CA LEU A 38 -3.09 -25.22 22.69
C LEU A 38 -1.64 -24.72 22.72
N ASP A 39 -0.82 -25.22 23.64
CA ASP A 39 0.61 -24.87 23.72
C ASP A 39 1.37 -25.29 22.45
N ARG A 40 1.02 -26.43 21.83
CA ARG A 40 1.58 -26.85 20.54
C ARG A 40 1.19 -25.90 19.41
N ARG A 41 -0.07 -25.45 19.38
CA ARG A 41 -0.54 -24.46 18.39
C ARG A 41 0.15 -23.13 18.56
N ILE A 42 0.29 -22.65 19.80
CA ILE A 42 1.02 -21.42 20.13
C ILE A 42 2.45 -21.50 19.59
N ARG A 43 3.20 -22.55 19.92
CA ARG A 43 4.58 -22.72 19.41
C ARG A 43 4.64 -22.75 17.89
N SER A 44 3.71 -23.44 17.25
CA SER A 44 3.65 -23.48 15.78
C SER A 44 3.40 -22.11 15.17
N GLU A 45 2.51 -21.29 15.77
CA GLU A 45 2.28 -19.92 15.33
C GLU A 45 3.48 -19.01 15.62
N GLU A 46 4.15 -19.15 16.78
CA GLU A 46 5.39 -18.41 17.08
C GLU A 46 6.45 -18.65 16.00
N ASP A 47 6.68 -19.90 15.61
CA ASP A 47 7.67 -20.27 14.60
C ASP A 47 7.31 -19.72 13.21
N GLN A 48 6.03 -19.77 12.82
CA GLN A 48 5.56 -19.21 11.56
C GLN A 48 5.72 -17.68 11.53
N ILE A 49 5.33 -16.99 12.60
CA ILE A 49 5.47 -15.53 12.69
C ILE A 49 6.95 -15.15 12.63
N ARG A 50 7.82 -15.84 13.38
CA ARG A 50 9.28 -15.59 13.38
C ARG A 50 9.88 -15.78 12.00
N HIS A 51 9.49 -16.84 11.29
CA HIS A 51 9.93 -17.09 9.91
C HIS A 51 9.49 -15.94 8.98
N HIS A 52 8.21 -15.58 8.97
CA HIS A 52 7.73 -14.49 8.13
C HIS A 52 8.35 -13.14 8.51
N MET A 53 8.60 -12.89 9.80
CA MET A 53 9.28 -11.68 10.27
C MET A 53 10.71 -11.59 9.77
N SER A 54 11.49 -12.67 9.87
CA SER A 54 12.86 -12.69 9.36
C SER A 54 12.93 -12.38 7.86
N HIS A 55 12.03 -12.96 7.07
CA HIS A 55 11.93 -12.65 5.64
C HIS A 55 11.47 -11.21 5.37
N ALA A 56 10.50 -10.71 6.14
CA ALA A 56 10.04 -9.33 6.02
C ALA A 56 11.16 -8.33 6.29
N GLU A 57 11.93 -8.54 7.37
CA GLU A 57 13.07 -7.70 7.71
C GLU A 57 14.13 -7.71 6.62
N ALA A 58 14.50 -8.88 6.10
CA ALA A 58 15.46 -9.00 5.01
C ALA A 58 15.00 -8.26 3.74
N HIS A 59 13.72 -8.39 3.37
CA HIS A 59 13.16 -7.70 2.21
C HIS A 59 13.12 -6.18 2.39
N LEU A 60 12.70 -5.70 3.57
CA LEU A 60 12.67 -4.28 3.87
C LEU A 60 14.06 -3.66 3.93
N GLN A 61 15.04 -4.36 4.50
CA GLN A 61 16.44 -3.92 4.50
C GLN A 61 17.02 -3.84 3.09
N ALA A 62 16.77 -4.85 2.25
CA ALA A 62 17.19 -4.84 0.86
C ALA A 62 16.57 -3.66 0.10
N MET A 63 15.28 -3.40 0.31
CA MET A 63 14.58 -2.27 -0.29
C MET A 63 15.09 -0.92 0.22
N GLU A 64 15.39 -0.78 1.51
CA GLU A 64 15.99 0.43 2.08
C GLU A 64 17.37 0.71 1.47
N MET A 65 18.17 -0.34 1.28
CA MET A 65 19.48 -0.24 0.65
C MET A 65 19.38 0.18 -0.82
N THR A 66 18.50 -0.44 -1.61
CA THR A 66 18.33 -0.09 -3.03
C THR A 66 17.62 1.24 -3.24
N ALA A 67 16.82 1.71 -2.27
CA ALA A 67 16.23 3.05 -2.31
C ALA A 67 17.28 4.17 -2.10
N ALA A 68 18.49 3.86 -1.61
CA ALA A 68 19.48 4.87 -1.26
C ALA A 68 20.14 5.59 -2.46
N GLU A 69 20.17 4.96 -3.64
CA GLU A 69 20.77 5.53 -4.84
C GLU A 69 19.75 5.67 -5.97
N ARG A 70 19.84 6.77 -6.73
CA ARG A 70 18.88 7.07 -7.80
C ARG A 70 18.77 5.95 -8.85
N ALA A 71 19.89 5.35 -9.25
CA ALA A 71 19.92 4.31 -10.27
C ALA A 71 19.17 3.04 -9.84
N THR A 72 19.32 2.64 -8.57
CA THR A 72 18.66 1.45 -8.00
C THR A 72 17.25 1.74 -7.51
N ALA A 73 16.92 3.00 -7.22
CA ALA A 73 15.59 3.43 -6.83
C ALA A 73 14.63 3.63 -8.01
N ALA A 74 15.16 3.96 -9.19
CA ALA A 74 14.38 4.27 -10.40
C ALA A 74 13.29 3.21 -10.74
N PRO A 75 13.54 1.88 -10.63
CA PRO A 75 12.50 0.89 -10.88
C PRO A 75 11.27 0.99 -9.97
N TYR A 76 11.42 1.46 -8.72
CA TYR A 76 10.28 1.67 -7.82
C TYR A 76 9.43 2.86 -8.21
N LEU A 77 9.99 3.80 -8.98
CA LEU A 77 9.35 5.06 -9.37
C LEU A 77 8.76 5.02 -10.78
N LEU A 78 8.87 3.88 -11.49
CA LEU A 78 8.18 3.69 -12.77
C LEU A 78 6.65 3.78 -12.58
N PRO A 79 5.89 4.34 -13.53
CA PRO A 79 4.45 4.52 -13.41
C PRO A 79 3.68 3.25 -12.99
N GLU A 80 4.09 2.10 -13.50
CA GLU A 80 3.45 0.80 -13.26
C GLU A 80 3.76 0.24 -11.86
N MET A 81 4.83 0.71 -11.22
CA MET A 81 5.34 0.20 -9.95
C MET A 81 5.09 1.16 -8.79
N CYS A 82 5.22 2.46 -9.02
CA CYS A 82 5.20 3.49 -7.98
C CYS A 82 3.92 3.43 -7.14
N HIS A 83 2.76 3.32 -7.78
CA HIS A 83 1.49 3.20 -7.08
C HIS A 83 1.44 1.95 -6.18
N ARG A 84 1.94 0.79 -6.65
CA ARG A 84 1.95 -0.45 -5.88
C ARG A 84 2.89 -0.36 -4.68
N VAL A 85 4.06 0.24 -4.88
CA VAL A 85 5.05 0.44 -3.83
C VAL A 85 4.52 1.40 -2.77
N ALA A 86 3.96 2.54 -3.18
CA ALA A 86 3.38 3.52 -2.28
C ALA A 86 2.20 2.94 -1.48
N ALA A 87 1.27 2.26 -2.14
CA ALA A 87 0.14 1.61 -1.47
C ALA A 87 0.60 0.52 -0.47
N MET A 88 1.61 -0.26 -0.81
CA MET A 88 2.20 -1.25 0.12
C MET A 88 2.81 -0.57 1.35
N LEU A 89 3.59 0.49 1.17
CA LEU A 89 4.20 1.23 2.27
C LEU A 89 3.13 1.89 3.15
N ASN A 90 2.10 2.48 2.54
CA ASN A 90 0.95 3.06 3.25
C ASN A 90 0.21 2.03 4.08
N TYR A 91 -0.06 0.85 3.51
CA TYR A 91 -0.71 -0.25 4.21
C TYR A 91 0.05 -0.63 5.48
N PHE A 92 1.36 -0.86 5.39
CA PHE A 92 2.17 -1.21 6.56
C PHE A 92 2.28 -0.06 7.56
N LEU A 93 2.45 1.17 7.07
CA LEU A 93 2.52 2.35 7.93
C LEU A 93 1.23 2.54 8.72
N ALA A 94 0.06 2.42 8.06
CA ALA A 94 -1.26 2.54 8.68
C ALA A 94 -1.48 1.49 9.79
N HIS A 95 -0.92 0.28 9.65
CA HIS A 95 -0.96 -0.74 10.70
C HIS A 95 -0.10 -0.40 11.91
N LEU A 96 1.02 0.30 11.71
CA LEU A 96 1.98 0.67 12.76
C LEU A 96 1.58 1.95 13.50
N VAL A 97 1.06 2.96 12.78
CA VAL A 97 0.74 4.29 13.34
C VAL A 97 -0.75 4.44 13.66
N GLY A 98 -1.62 3.76 12.89
CA GLY A 98 -3.06 3.92 12.94
C GLY A 98 -3.76 3.13 14.05
N PRO A 99 -5.11 3.09 14.03
CA PRO A 99 -5.91 2.45 15.07
C PRO A 99 -5.65 0.93 15.18
N GLN A 100 -5.21 0.30 14.10
CA GLN A 100 -4.90 -1.13 14.05
C GLN A 100 -3.70 -1.52 14.91
N ARG A 101 -2.83 -0.57 15.32
CA ARG A 101 -1.65 -0.87 16.15
C ARG A 101 -1.98 -1.62 17.44
N LYS A 102 -3.16 -1.37 18.01
CA LYS A 102 -3.65 -2.04 19.23
C LYS A 102 -3.86 -3.55 19.01
N LYS A 103 -4.17 -3.98 17.78
CA LYS A 103 -4.35 -5.38 17.43
C LYS A 103 -3.03 -6.14 17.33
N LEU A 104 -1.92 -5.43 17.09
CA LEU A 104 -0.59 -6.01 16.98
C LEU A 104 0.11 -6.24 18.33
N LYS A 105 -0.52 -5.81 19.43
CA LYS A 105 0.05 -5.95 20.77
C LYS A 105 -0.03 -7.42 21.21
N VAL A 106 1.11 -8.06 21.33
CA VAL A 106 1.29 -9.41 21.90
C VAL A 106 1.93 -9.34 23.28
N SER A 107 1.87 -10.42 24.04
CA SER A 107 2.38 -10.47 25.41
C SER A 107 3.91 -10.30 25.46
N ASP A 108 4.63 -11.01 24.59
CA ASP A 108 6.08 -10.90 24.43
C ASP A 108 6.46 -10.80 22.94
N PRO A 109 6.68 -9.58 22.42
CA PRO A 109 7.04 -9.37 21.02
C PRO A 109 8.37 -10.03 20.63
N THR A 110 9.27 -10.25 21.59
CA THR A 110 10.60 -10.81 21.32
C THR A 110 10.54 -12.29 20.96
N LYS A 111 9.56 -13.02 21.49
CA LYS A 111 9.33 -14.43 21.15
C LYS A 111 9.04 -14.65 19.68
N VAL A 112 8.37 -13.71 19.04
CA VAL A 112 7.97 -13.80 17.63
C VAL A 112 8.81 -12.92 16.70
N GLY A 113 9.84 -12.25 17.25
CA GLY A 113 10.71 -11.35 16.49
C GLY A 113 9.99 -10.09 15.98
N PHE A 114 8.89 -9.68 16.61
CA PHE A 114 8.13 -8.52 16.15
C PHE A 114 8.64 -7.23 16.82
N ASN A 115 9.34 -6.40 16.05
CA ASN A 115 9.83 -5.10 16.50
C ASN A 115 9.15 -3.95 15.72
N PRO A 116 8.03 -3.41 16.21
CA PRO A 116 7.28 -2.37 15.49
C PRO A 116 8.06 -1.06 15.33
N LYS A 117 8.97 -0.74 16.25
CA LYS A 117 9.83 0.46 16.14
C LYS A 117 10.83 0.31 15.00
N SER A 118 11.49 -0.85 14.90
CA SER A 118 12.41 -1.15 13.80
C SER A 118 11.69 -1.09 12.45
N LEU A 119 10.52 -1.72 12.35
CA LEU A 119 9.70 -1.70 11.14
C LEU A 119 9.28 -0.28 10.75
N LEU A 120 8.80 0.51 11.70
CA LEU A 120 8.40 1.90 11.47
C LEU A 120 9.59 2.73 10.93
N ARG A 121 10.77 2.57 11.52
CA ARG A 121 12.00 3.25 11.08
C ARG A 121 12.37 2.86 9.65
N VAL A 122 12.42 1.56 9.33
CA VAL A 122 12.82 1.08 8.00
C VAL A 122 11.82 1.54 6.93
N ILE A 123 10.52 1.37 7.19
CA ILE A 123 9.46 1.77 6.24
C ILE A 123 9.50 3.27 5.97
N THR A 124 9.65 4.08 7.02
CA THR A 124 9.74 5.54 6.87
C THR A 124 11.01 5.95 6.12
N SER A 125 12.15 5.33 6.43
CA SER A 125 13.41 5.58 5.72
C SER A 125 13.29 5.25 4.23
N ILE A 126 12.61 4.15 3.86
CA ILE A 126 12.32 3.83 2.45
C ILE A 126 11.52 4.95 1.79
N ILE A 127 10.45 5.43 2.44
CA ILE A 127 9.60 6.51 1.90
C ILE A 127 10.45 7.77 1.66
N ILE A 128 11.21 8.22 2.66
CA ILE A 128 12.06 9.42 2.57
C ILE A 128 13.10 9.28 1.45
N ARG A 129 13.74 8.11 1.32
CA ARG A 129 14.77 7.87 0.31
C ARG A 129 14.19 7.86 -1.11
N LEU A 130 13.07 7.16 -1.31
CA LEU A 130 12.39 7.13 -2.59
C LEU A 130 11.87 8.52 -2.98
N ASP A 131 11.34 9.27 -2.02
CA ASP A 131 10.89 10.64 -2.22
C ASP A 131 12.04 11.56 -2.64
N ALA A 132 13.19 11.48 -1.97
CA ALA A 132 14.37 12.31 -2.25
C ALA A 132 14.93 12.13 -3.68
N VAL A 133 14.71 10.97 -4.30
CA VAL A 133 15.13 10.68 -5.68
C VAL A 133 13.96 10.73 -6.68
N SER A 134 12.74 10.97 -6.19
CA SER A 134 11.55 11.12 -7.03
C SER A 134 11.55 12.46 -7.75
N SER A 135 11.07 12.46 -9.00
CA SER A 135 10.78 13.68 -9.76
C SER A 135 9.27 13.89 -9.81
N ASP A 136 8.87 15.16 -9.95
CA ASP A 136 7.48 15.56 -10.20
C ASP A 136 6.45 14.99 -9.21
N ASN A 137 6.89 14.79 -7.95
CA ASN A 137 6.06 14.27 -6.87
C ASN A 137 5.42 12.89 -7.15
N VAL A 138 5.99 12.08 -8.04
CA VAL A 138 5.37 10.81 -8.47
C VAL A 138 5.07 9.87 -7.29
N LEU A 139 5.94 9.82 -6.28
CA LEU A 139 5.72 9.00 -5.09
C LEU A 139 4.56 9.52 -4.24
N ALA A 140 4.47 10.85 -4.05
CA ALA A 140 3.39 11.47 -3.30
C ALA A 140 2.04 11.27 -4.01
N ALA A 141 2.00 11.44 -5.34
CA ALA A 141 0.82 11.14 -6.14
C ALA A 141 0.41 9.66 -6.04
N GLY A 142 1.39 8.75 -6.14
CA GLY A 142 1.16 7.31 -5.97
C GLY A 142 0.63 6.95 -4.57
N ALA A 143 1.10 7.63 -3.53
CA ALA A 143 0.65 7.46 -2.15
C ALA A 143 -0.78 7.97 -1.93
N VAL A 144 -1.11 9.15 -2.45
CA VAL A 144 -2.46 9.73 -2.34
C VAL A 144 -3.49 8.90 -3.10
N ALA A 145 -3.10 8.31 -4.23
CA ALA A 145 -3.97 7.42 -5.00
C ALA A 145 -4.34 6.11 -4.27
N ASP A 146 -3.68 5.76 -3.16
CA ASP A 146 -4.05 4.60 -2.35
C ASP A 146 -5.31 4.86 -1.51
N GLN A 147 -6.47 4.60 -2.11
CA GLN A 147 -7.79 4.76 -1.47
C GLN A 147 -8.03 3.86 -0.25
N ARG A 148 -7.15 2.87 0.03
CA ARG A 148 -7.37 1.88 1.09
C ARG A 148 -6.70 2.24 2.39
N SER A 149 -5.47 2.75 2.32
CA SER A 149 -4.63 2.95 3.50
C SER A 149 -4.21 4.39 3.71
N TYR A 150 -4.19 5.21 2.64
CA TYR A 150 -3.90 6.62 2.77
C TYR A 150 -5.02 7.35 3.50
N SER A 151 -4.62 8.31 4.33
CA SER A 151 -5.47 9.36 4.88
C SER A 151 -4.61 10.59 5.10
N GLU A 152 -5.20 11.79 5.06
CA GLU A 152 -4.44 13.04 5.29
C GLU A 152 -3.66 13.02 6.62
N GLY A 153 -4.18 12.32 7.63
CA GLY A 153 -3.54 12.18 8.94
C GLY A 153 -2.46 11.10 9.04
N LEU A 154 -2.25 10.24 8.03
CA LEU A 154 -1.34 9.10 8.11
C LEU A 154 0.11 9.51 8.39
N TYR A 155 0.67 10.37 7.54
CA TYR A 155 2.06 10.82 7.67
C TYR A 155 2.26 11.80 8.82
N PRO A 156 1.37 12.77 9.10
CA PRO A 156 1.46 13.60 10.30
C PRO A 156 1.50 12.79 11.60
N ALA A 157 0.64 11.76 11.73
CA ALA A 157 0.66 10.87 12.89
C ALA A 157 1.95 10.05 12.98
N CYS A 158 2.52 9.66 11.83
CA CYS A 158 3.82 9.01 11.78
C CYS A 158 4.93 9.94 12.29
N SER A 159 5.01 11.17 11.79
CA SER A 159 6.00 12.17 12.21
C SER A 159 5.92 12.42 13.72
N GLU A 160 4.72 12.57 14.28
CA GLU A 160 4.54 12.74 15.72
C GLU A 160 5.07 11.53 16.51
N LEU A 161 4.75 10.31 16.08
CA LEU A 161 5.22 9.09 16.73
C LEU A 161 6.75 8.94 16.65
N LEU A 162 7.37 9.34 15.53
CA LEU A 162 8.82 9.32 15.37
C LEU A 162 9.50 10.32 16.32
N ARG A 163 8.95 11.53 16.47
CA ARG A 163 9.42 12.53 17.45
C ARG A 163 9.32 12.00 18.88
N GLN A 164 8.18 11.41 19.24
CA GLN A 164 7.94 10.88 20.58
C GLN A 164 8.88 9.72 20.93
N THR A 165 9.21 8.87 19.95
CA THR A 165 10.01 7.68 20.18
C THR A 165 11.51 7.89 20.02
N GLY A 166 11.93 8.95 19.32
CA GLY A 166 13.34 9.29 19.08
C GLY A 166 14.10 8.25 18.26
N ILE A 167 13.41 7.44 17.45
CA ILE A 167 14.03 6.35 16.67
C ILE A 167 14.61 6.81 15.32
N MET A 168 14.32 8.04 14.91
CA MET A 168 14.85 8.69 13.71
C MET A 168 15.32 10.10 14.06
N SER A 169 16.19 10.67 13.23
CA SER A 169 16.72 12.02 13.44
C SER A 169 15.65 13.09 13.15
N GLU A 170 15.83 14.27 13.76
CA GLU A 170 14.96 15.43 13.49
C GLU A 170 14.92 15.81 11.99
N ILE A 171 16.05 15.65 11.30
CA ILE A 171 16.14 15.91 9.85
C ILE A 171 15.22 14.97 9.07
N GLU A 172 15.24 13.67 9.38
CA GLU A 172 14.38 12.68 8.72
C GLU A 172 12.90 12.92 9.02
N VAL A 173 12.57 13.35 10.23
CA VAL A 173 11.19 13.71 10.58
C VAL A 173 10.72 14.91 9.75
N VAL A 174 11.54 15.95 9.62
CA VAL A 174 11.21 17.12 8.78
C VAL A 174 11.06 16.74 7.30
N GLN A 175 11.88 15.80 6.80
CA GLN A 175 11.73 15.27 5.45
C GLN A 175 10.38 14.57 5.26
N LEU A 176 9.95 13.76 6.24
CA LEU A 176 8.64 13.11 6.21
C LEU A 176 7.50 14.13 6.28
N GLU A 177 7.63 15.20 7.06
CA GLU A 177 6.63 16.27 7.13
C GLU A 177 6.52 17.03 5.80
N ALA A 178 7.64 17.29 5.12
CA ALA A 178 7.62 17.87 3.79
C ALA A 178 6.92 16.96 2.77
N PHE A 179 7.14 15.64 2.87
CA PHE A 179 6.41 14.66 2.06
C PHE A 179 4.92 14.63 2.38
N ALA A 180 4.55 14.70 3.66
CA ALA A 180 3.17 14.76 4.11
C ALA A 180 2.44 15.98 3.53
N GLU A 181 3.09 17.15 3.53
CA GLU A 181 2.50 18.37 2.99
C GLU A 181 2.29 18.28 1.47
N ARG A 182 3.23 17.69 0.72
CA ARG A 182 3.02 17.44 -0.72
C ARG A 182 1.86 16.49 -0.98
N CYS A 183 1.73 15.43 -0.18
CA CYS A 183 0.57 14.53 -0.27
C CYS A 183 -0.73 15.28 0.00
N ARG A 184 -0.76 16.16 1.03
CA ARG A 184 -1.93 16.97 1.37
C ARG A 184 -2.34 17.91 0.22
N VAL A 185 -1.38 18.59 -0.40
CA VAL A 185 -1.64 19.47 -1.55
C VAL A 185 -2.22 18.66 -2.72
N ILE A 186 -1.59 17.54 -3.10
CA ILE A 186 -2.07 16.68 -4.19
C ILE A 186 -3.46 16.11 -3.87
N HIS A 187 -3.73 15.75 -2.62
CA HIS A 187 -5.05 15.27 -2.21
C HIS A 187 -6.11 16.36 -2.36
N SER A 188 -5.84 17.58 -1.88
CA SER A 188 -6.73 18.74 -2.05
C SER A 188 -7.00 19.01 -3.52
N GLU A 189 -5.97 19.07 -4.35
CA GLU A 189 -6.09 19.29 -5.80
C GLU A 189 -6.90 18.19 -6.48
N THR A 190 -6.71 16.92 -6.09
CA THR A 190 -7.48 15.79 -6.62
C THR A 190 -8.95 15.89 -6.24
N VAL A 191 -9.25 16.20 -4.97
CA VAL A 191 -10.63 16.36 -4.48
C VAL A 191 -11.32 17.55 -5.15
N GLU A 192 -10.64 18.69 -5.25
CA GLU A 192 -11.14 19.87 -5.95
C GLU A 192 -11.40 19.58 -7.43
N ASP A 193 -10.49 18.89 -8.12
CA ASP A 193 -10.69 18.46 -9.51
C ASP A 193 -11.90 17.51 -9.62
N GLU A 194 -12.08 16.56 -8.70
CA GLU A 194 -13.23 15.64 -8.67
C GLU A 194 -14.55 16.39 -8.45
N GLU A 195 -14.60 17.31 -7.47
CA GLU A 195 -15.76 18.15 -7.19
C GLU A 195 -16.14 19.03 -8.40
N LEU A 196 -15.14 19.58 -9.10
CA LEU A 196 -15.35 20.42 -10.28
C LEU A 196 -15.83 19.62 -11.49
N MET A 197 -15.34 18.39 -11.66
CA MET A 197 -15.75 17.50 -12.75
C MET A 197 -17.23 17.10 -12.60
N GLY A 198 -17.68 16.81 -11.38
CA GLY A 198 -19.04 16.31 -11.11
C GLY A 198 -19.31 15.01 -11.86
N ASP A 199 -20.55 14.80 -12.33
CA ASP A 199 -20.90 13.61 -13.10
C ASP A 199 -20.18 13.60 -14.47
N ILE A 200 -19.29 12.62 -14.64
CA ILE A 200 -18.54 12.39 -15.87
C ILE A 200 -19.48 11.67 -16.88
N PRO A 201 -19.60 12.15 -18.13
CA PRO A 201 -20.36 11.45 -19.16
C PRO A 201 -19.87 10.01 -19.37
N ASP A 202 -20.79 9.05 -19.55
CA ASP A 202 -20.47 7.62 -19.73
C ASP A 202 -19.45 7.37 -20.86
N ASP A 203 -19.54 8.13 -21.96
CA ASP A 203 -18.61 8.06 -23.10
C ASP A 203 -17.14 8.38 -22.75
N PHE A 204 -16.91 9.10 -21.63
CA PHE A 204 -15.59 9.53 -21.17
C PHE A 204 -15.06 8.66 -20.02
N THR A 205 -15.86 7.73 -19.56
CA THR A 205 -15.59 6.90 -18.39
C THR A 205 -14.99 5.56 -18.81
N ASP A 206 -13.91 5.14 -18.15
CA ASP A 206 -13.28 3.84 -18.33
C ASP A 206 -14.26 2.74 -17.86
N PRO A 207 -14.61 1.76 -18.71
CA PRO A 207 -15.62 0.74 -18.38
C PRO A 207 -15.19 -0.26 -17.29
N ILE A 208 -13.91 -0.30 -16.89
CA ILE A 208 -13.41 -1.16 -15.81
C ILE A 208 -13.25 -0.35 -14.52
N MET A 209 -12.61 0.82 -14.61
CA MET A 209 -12.28 1.63 -13.43
C MET A 209 -13.41 2.58 -13.02
N ALA A 210 -14.39 2.83 -13.90
CA ALA A 210 -15.46 3.81 -13.70
C ALA A 210 -14.93 5.22 -13.39
N THR A 211 -13.78 5.58 -14.00
CA THR A 211 -13.11 6.87 -13.85
C THR A 211 -12.92 7.55 -15.21
N LEU A 212 -12.71 8.87 -15.23
CA LEU A 212 -12.38 9.59 -16.46
C LEU A 212 -11.14 8.99 -17.16
N MET A 213 -11.25 8.67 -18.45
CA MET A 213 -10.10 8.25 -19.26
C MET A 213 -9.17 9.43 -19.54
N ARG A 214 -7.87 9.29 -19.27
CA ARG A 214 -6.86 10.33 -19.52
C ARG A 214 -6.09 10.08 -20.81
N ASP A 215 -5.86 8.82 -21.14
CA ASP A 215 -5.25 8.37 -22.38
C ASP A 215 -6.08 7.23 -22.99
N PRO A 216 -7.24 7.56 -23.60
CA PRO A 216 -8.13 6.54 -24.14
C PRO A 216 -7.49 5.79 -25.31
N VAL A 217 -7.57 4.47 -25.27
CA VAL A 217 -7.06 3.54 -26.29
C VAL A 217 -8.14 2.56 -26.70
N ILE A 218 -8.14 2.21 -27.98
CA ILE A 218 -9.08 1.27 -28.60
C ILE A 218 -8.42 -0.10 -28.67
N LEU A 219 -9.11 -1.11 -28.14
CA LEU A 219 -8.74 -2.50 -28.30
C LEU A 219 -9.07 -2.97 -29.73
N PRO A 220 -8.14 -3.61 -30.46
CA PRO A 220 -8.31 -3.93 -31.88
C PRO A 220 -9.47 -4.91 -32.15
N ALA A 221 -9.63 -5.91 -31.28
CA ALA A 221 -10.59 -6.99 -31.45
C ALA A 221 -11.98 -6.64 -30.90
N SER A 222 -12.07 -6.27 -29.61
CA SER A 222 -13.34 -5.93 -28.96
C SER A 222 -13.88 -4.56 -29.36
N ARG A 223 -13.03 -3.68 -29.92
CA ARG A 223 -13.32 -2.27 -30.20
C ARG A 223 -13.73 -1.47 -28.95
N ALA A 224 -13.55 -2.05 -27.76
CA ALA A 224 -13.77 -1.35 -26.51
C ALA A 224 -12.71 -0.25 -26.34
N VAL A 225 -13.11 0.84 -25.68
CA VAL A 225 -12.22 1.95 -25.33
C VAL A 225 -11.94 1.86 -23.83
N LEU A 226 -10.66 1.90 -23.47
CA LEU A 226 -10.16 1.85 -22.10
C LEU A 226 -9.10 2.94 -21.90
N ASP A 227 -8.81 3.29 -20.66
CA ASP A 227 -7.62 4.08 -20.35
C ASP A 227 -6.34 3.23 -20.50
N ARG A 228 -5.29 3.78 -21.10
CA ARG A 228 -4.03 3.03 -21.33
C ARG A 228 -3.44 2.42 -20.05
N PRO A 229 -3.34 3.12 -18.91
CA PRO A 229 -2.89 2.54 -17.64
C PRO A 229 -3.75 1.36 -17.18
N THR A 230 -5.07 1.41 -17.38
CA THR A 230 -6.00 0.33 -17.02
C THR A 230 -5.64 -0.96 -17.75
N ILE A 231 -5.54 -0.90 -19.08
CA ILE A 231 -5.22 -2.08 -19.89
C ILE A 231 -3.76 -2.54 -19.69
N ALA A 232 -2.82 -1.62 -19.54
CA ALA A 232 -1.43 -1.96 -19.25
C ALA A 232 -1.30 -2.78 -17.96
N ARG A 233 -2.00 -2.35 -16.90
CA ARG A 233 -2.04 -3.09 -15.62
C ARG A 233 -2.68 -4.46 -15.75
N HIS A 234 -3.75 -4.59 -16.54
CA HIS A 234 -4.38 -5.88 -16.81
C HIS A 234 -3.40 -6.85 -17.49
N LEU A 235 -2.71 -6.39 -18.54
CA LEU A 235 -1.78 -7.19 -19.33
C LEU A 235 -0.51 -7.63 -18.56
N LEU A 236 -0.17 -6.98 -17.45
CA LEU A 236 0.88 -7.45 -16.54
C LEU A 236 0.50 -8.76 -15.80
N THR A 237 -0.80 -9.03 -15.69
CA THR A 237 -1.33 -10.21 -14.99
C THR A 237 -1.90 -11.24 -15.97
N ASP A 238 -2.58 -10.78 -17.03
CA ASP A 238 -3.32 -11.62 -17.97
C ASP A 238 -3.15 -11.11 -19.42
N PRO A 239 -2.49 -11.85 -20.33
CA PRO A 239 -2.13 -11.36 -21.68
C PRO A 239 -3.29 -11.47 -22.69
N PHE A 240 -4.53 -11.19 -22.26
CA PHE A 240 -5.73 -11.27 -23.09
C PHE A 240 -6.59 -10.01 -22.95
N ASP A 241 -7.45 -9.78 -23.93
CA ASP A 241 -8.46 -8.71 -23.91
C ASP A 241 -9.52 -9.02 -22.82
N PRO A 242 -9.83 -8.07 -21.92
CA PRO A 242 -10.71 -8.31 -20.78
C PRO A 242 -12.18 -8.57 -21.16
N PHE A 243 -12.61 -8.21 -22.37
CA PHE A 243 -14.00 -8.32 -22.82
C PHE A 243 -14.27 -9.57 -23.66
N ASN A 244 -13.31 -9.98 -24.50
CA ASN A 244 -13.49 -11.10 -25.43
C ASN A 244 -12.47 -12.23 -25.27
N ARG A 245 -11.47 -12.07 -24.38
CA ARG A 245 -10.40 -13.04 -24.10
C ARG A 245 -9.53 -13.42 -25.31
N GLN A 246 -9.42 -12.54 -26.30
CA GLN A 246 -8.45 -12.73 -27.40
C GLN A 246 -7.04 -12.28 -26.96
N PRO A 247 -5.96 -12.92 -27.45
CA PRO A 247 -4.60 -12.48 -27.14
C PRO A 247 -4.38 -11.01 -27.52
N LEU A 248 -3.79 -10.24 -26.61
CA LEU A 248 -3.58 -8.80 -26.80
C LEU A 248 -2.21 -8.39 -26.26
N LYS A 249 -1.47 -7.58 -27.01
CA LYS A 249 -0.23 -6.93 -26.53
C LYS A 249 -0.42 -5.43 -26.40
N LEU A 250 0.41 -4.82 -25.55
CA LEU A 250 0.40 -3.38 -25.33
C LEU A 250 0.70 -2.57 -26.61
N GLU A 251 1.50 -3.15 -27.51
CA GLU A 251 1.87 -2.56 -28.80
C GLU A 251 0.71 -2.52 -29.80
N ASP A 252 -0.29 -3.40 -29.63
CA ASP A 252 -1.44 -3.52 -30.53
C ASP A 252 -2.54 -2.48 -30.22
N LEU A 253 -2.35 -1.65 -29.18
CA LEU A 253 -3.31 -0.65 -28.73
C LEU A 253 -3.35 0.55 -29.68
N ILE A 254 -4.54 0.89 -30.16
CA ILE A 254 -4.75 2.01 -31.08
C ILE A 254 -5.14 3.27 -30.27
N PRO A 255 -4.43 4.40 -30.39
CA PRO A 255 -4.82 5.63 -29.70
C PRO A 255 -6.21 6.13 -30.14
N ALA A 256 -7.08 6.47 -29.20
CA ALA A 256 -8.40 7.05 -29.46
C ALA A 256 -8.32 8.58 -29.52
N THR A 257 -7.55 9.14 -30.45
CA THR A 257 -7.19 10.57 -30.49
C THR A 257 -8.41 11.50 -30.49
N GLU A 258 -9.44 11.21 -31.29
CA GLU A 258 -10.67 12.03 -31.34
C GLU A 258 -11.42 12.04 -30.00
N LEU A 259 -11.45 10.90 -29.29
CA LEU A 259 -12.07 10.81 -27.98
C LEU A 259 -11.27 11.59 -26.95
N LYS A 260 -9.94 11.49 -27.00
CA LYS A 260 -9.03 12.27 -26.15
C LYS A 260 -9.28 13.77 -26.29
N GLU A 261 -9.39 14.28 -27.52
CA GLU A 261 -9.69 15.69 -27.79
C GLU A 261 -11.05 16.13 -27.20
N ARG A 262 -12.08 15.28 -27.31
CA ARG A 262 -13.40 15.55 -26.72
C ARG A 262 -13.34 15.59 -25.19
N ILE A 263 -12.60 14.66 -24.58
CA ILE A 263 -12.40 14.60 -23.13
C ILE A 263 -11.65 15.86 -22.66
N ASP A 264 -10.55 16.21 -23.32
CA ASP A 264 -9.73 17.37 -22.97
C ASP A 264 -10.54 18.68 -23.08
N ALA A 265 -11.37 18.81 -24.12
CA ALA A 265 -12.27 19.96 -24.28
C ALA A 265 -13.31 20.04 -23.15
N TRP A 266 -13.90 18.91 -22.76
CA TRP A 266 -14.86 18.83 -21.65
C TRP A 266 -14.21 19.19 -20.31
N VAL A 267 -13.03 18.65 -20.02
CA VAL A 267 -12.25 18.98 -18.81
C VAL A 267 -11.92 20.47 -18.79
N ALA A 268 -11.51 21.05 -19.92
CA ALA A 268 -11.21 22.48 -20.02
C ALA A 268 -12.45 23.36 -19.84
N GLU A 269 -13.65 22.92 -20.24
CA GLU A 269 -14.90 23.61 -19.96
C GLU A 269 -15.22 23.59 -18.47
N LYS A 270 -15.07 22.42 -17.82
CA LYS A 270 -15.29 22.27 -16.38
C LYS A 270 -14.33 23.12 -15.55
N LYS A 271 -13.04 23.16 -15.93
CA LYS A 271 -12.02 24.00 -15.26
C LYS A 271 -12.20 25.51 -15.40
N LYS A 272 -13.06 25.97 -16.32
CA LYS A 272 -13.37 27.40 -16.52
C LYS A 272 -14.59 27.89 -15.75
N LYS A 273 -15.42 26.99 -15.24
CA LYS A 273 -16.59 27.33 -14.40
C LYS A 273 -16.17 27.43 -12.95
#